data_AF-B7QA35-F1
#
_entry.id   AF-B7QA35-F1
#
_cell.length_a   1.000
_cell.length_b   1.000
_cell.length_c   1.000
_cell.angle_alpha   90.00
_cell.angle_beta   90.00
_cell.angle_gamma   90.00
#
_symmetry.space_group_name_H-M   'P 1'
#
loop_
_entity.id
_entity.type
_entity.pdbx_description
1 polymer ?
#
loop_
_entity_poly.entity_id
_entity_poly.type
_entity_poly.pdbx_seq_one_letter_code
_entity_poly.pdbx_strand_id
1 'polypeptide(L)'
;EIHNLLNFGPLAPDDPVILVQVHDRWHYLQHLLESLSRAQGIEKALLIISHDYYDSHVDLLPTTISFCKVMQIFFPYSTQLFPNQFPGRDPMDCARDIGKERAFQVKCLNAKYSDSYGHYRESEFTQIKHHWWWKINVVMDTLNVTRSHQGPVLLLEEDYYVAPDYLSAARQLLDNKQ
;
A
#
# COMPACT_ATOMS: atom_id res chain seq x y z
N GLU A 1 -11.74 -8.95 5.25
CA GLU A 1 -12.19 -9.26 6.63
C GLU A 1 -11.26 -8.58 7.62
N ILE A 2 -11.70 -8.35 8.86
CA ILE A 2 -10.82 -7.88 9.93
C ILE A 2 -10.59 -9.03 10.90
N HIS A 3 -9.33 -9.41 11.08
CA HIS A 3 -8.93 -10.49 11.98
C HIS A 3 -8.58 -9.93 13.37
N ASN A 4 -8.56 -10.81 14.36
CA ASN A 4 -8.24 -10.55 15.77
C ASN A 4 -9.21 -9.62 16.54
N LEU A 5 -10.42 -9.36 16.01
CA LEU A 5 -11.43 -8.55 16.69
C LEU A 5 -11.84 -9.11 18.06
N LEU A 6 -11.85 -10.44 18.23
CA LEU A 6 -12.16 -11.08 19.52
C LEU A 6 -11.11 -10.77 20.60
N ASN A 7 -9.86 -10.56 20.21
CA ASN A 7 -8.74 -10.32 21.13
C ASN A 7 -8.57 -8.83 21.45
N PHE A 8 -8.83 -7.95 20.48
CA PHE A 8 -8.50 -6.51 20.57
C PHE A 8 -9.71 -5.57 20.48
N GLY A 9 -10.93 -6.13 20.39
CA GLY A 9 -12.16 -5.36 20.24
C GLY A 9 -12.31 -4.71 18.85
N PRO A 10 -13.36 -3.90 18.63
CA PRO A 10 -13.51 -3.08 17.43
C PRO A 10 -12.52 -1.90 17.39
N LEU A 11 -12.38 -1.27 16.22
CA LEU A 11 -11.62 -0.02 16.08
C LEU A 11 -12.35 1.12 16.81
N ALA A 12 -11.67 1.77 17.77
CA ALA A 12 -12.21 2.98 18.41
C ALA A 12 -12.02 4.23 17.53
N PRO A 13 -12.81 5.30 17.72
CA PRO A 13 -12.73 6.51 16.90
C PRO A 13 -11.34 7.16 16.84
N ASP A 14 -10.57 7.08 17.92
CA ASP A 14 -9.26 7.76 18.08
C ASP A 14 -8.06 6.78 18.07
N ASP A 15 -8.31 5.49 17.82
CA ASP A 15 -7.25 4.49 17.67
C ASP A 15 -6.40 4.80 16.43
N PRO A 16 -5.11 4.44 16.39
CA PRO A 16 -4.33 4.63 15.17
C PRO A 16 -4.71 3.60 14.10
N VAL A 17 -4.81 4.04 12.85
CA VAL A 17 -4.84 3.16 11.67
C VAL A 17 -3.46 3.18 11.03
N ILE A 18 -2.85 2.02 10.85
CA ILE A 18 -1.55 1.89 10.18
C ILE A 18 -1.80 1.28 8.80
N LEU A 19 -1.47 2.01 7.74
CA LEU A 19 -1.65 1.56 6.35
C LEU A 19 -0.29 1.28 5.71
N VAL A 20 0.01 0.01 5.50
CA VAL A 20 1.27 -0.47 4.92
C VAL A 20 1.07 -0.79 3.44
N GLN A 21 1.88 -0.20 2.56
CA GLN A 21 1.97 -0.62 1.16
C GLN A 21 2.97 -1.77 1.03
N VAL A 22 2.52 -2.90 0.45
CA VAL A 22 3.30 -4.14 0.27
C VAL A 22 3.29 -4.53 -1.21
N HIS A 23 4.48 -4.90 -1.71
CA HIS A 23 4.67 -5.50 -3.02
C HIS A 23 4.97 -6.99 -2.84
N ASP A 24 6.24 -7.40 -2.85
CA ASP A 24 6.69 -8.80 -2.78
C ASP A 24 7.96 -8.99 -1.92
N ARG A 25 8.39 -7.96 -1.18
CA ARG A 25 9.64 -8.01 -0.40
C ARG A 25 9.41 -8.54 1.02
N TRP A 26 8.99 -9.80 1.14
CA TRP A 26 8.56 -10.44 2.39
C TRP A 26 9.58 -10.37 3.54
N HIS A 27 10.87 -10.48 3.23
CA HIS A 27 11.92 -10.37 4.24
C HIS A 27 11.90 -9.01 4.96
N TYR A 28 11.65 -7.94 4.21
CA TYR A 28 11.53 -6.59 4.77
C TYR A 28 10.23 -6.42 5.55
N LEU A 29 9.11 -6.92 5.00
CA LEU A 29 7.83 -6.90 5.71
C LEU A 29 7.92 -7.61 7.07
N GLN A 30 8.66 -8.72 7.15
CA GLN A 30 8.87 -9.43 8.41
C GLN A 30 9.56 -8.54 9.46
N HIS A 31 10.59 -7.78 9.07
CA HIS A 31 11.26 -6.83 9.97
C HIS A 31 10.33 -5.70 10.42
N LEU A 32 9.50 -5.18 9.51
CA LEU A 32 8.48 -4.19 9.85
C LEU A 32 7.50 -4.77 10.89
N LEU A 33 6.94 -5.96 10.64
CA LEU A 33 6.00 -6.62 11.55
C LEU A 33 6.65 -6.93 12.91
N GLU A 34 7.91 -7.36 12.93
CA GLU A 34 8.67 -7.56 14.17
C GLU A 34 8.79 -6.23 14.96
N SER A 35 9.15 -5.13 14.29
CA SER A 35 9.26 -3.83 14.94
C SER A 35 7.90 -3.30 15.45
N LEU A 36 6.83 -3.47 14.67
CA LEU A 36 5.47 -3.11 15.05
C LEU A 36 4.99 -3.91 16.26
N SER A 37 5.30 -5.20 16.34
CA SER A 37 4.93 -6.05 17.48
C SER A 37 5.52 -5.57 18.81
N ARG A 38 6.59 -4.78 18.77
CA ARG A 38 7.27 -4.18 19.93
C ARG A 38 6.86 -2.74 20.20
N ALA A 39 6.05 -2.13 19.33
CA ALA A 39 5.62 -0.75 19.49
C ALA A 39 4.58 -0.64 20.62
N GLN A 40 4.82 0.26 21.58
CA GLN A 40 3.92 0.47 22.70
C GLN A 40 2.56 0.99 22.23
N GLY A 41 1.46 0.32 22.61
CA GLY A 41 0.10 0.70 22.23
C GLY A 41 -0.38 0.11 20.90
N ILE A 42 0.41 -0.77 20.26
CA ILE A 42 0.06 -1.40 18.98
C ILE A 42 -1.22 -2.23 19.06
N GLU A 43 -1.58 -2.77 20.22
CA GLU A 43 -2.78 -3.57 20.44
C GLU A 43 -4.07 -2.80 20.12
N LYS A 44 -4.02 -1.46 20.20
CA LYS A 44 -5.12 -0.57 19.85
C LYS A 44 -5.23 -0.33 18.35
N ALA A 45 -4.14 -0.48 17.60
CA ALA A 45 -4.11 -0.14 16.18
C ALA A 45 -4.96 -1.08 15.32
N LEU A 46 -5.49 -0.55 14.21
CA LEU A 46 -5.87 -1.35 13.05
C LEU A 46 -4.73 -1.31 12.03
N LEU A 47 -4.11 -2.46 11.78
CA LEU A 47 -3.11 -2.64 10.75
C LEU A 47 -3.81 -3.03 9.43
N ILE A 48 -3.76 -2.16 8.43
CA ILE A 48 -4.24 -2.40 7.08
C ILE A 48 -3.02 -2.67 6.20
N ILE A 49 -2.95 -3.87 5.64
CA ILE A 49 -1.90 -4.26 4.68
C ILE A 49 -2.50 -4.19 3.29
N SER A 50 -1.91 -3.35 2.45
CA SER A 50 -2.37 -3.06 1.09
C SER A 50 -1.42 -3.70 0.09
N HIS A 51 -1.94 -4.66 -0.68
CA HIS A 51 -1.15 -5.50 -1.59
C HIS A 51 -1.39 -5.12 -3.05
N ASP A 52 -0.34 -5.06 -3.86
CA ASP A 52 -0.45 -5.07 -5.33
C ASP A 52 0.13 -6.35 -5.97
N TYR A 53 0.60 -7.28 -5.15
CA TYR A 53 1.05 -8.60 -5.57
C TYR A 53 0.54 -9.65 -4.59
N TYR A 54 0.08 -10.78 -5.12
CA TYR A 54 -0.40 -11.92 -4.36
C TYR A 54 0.53 -13.12 -4.51
N ASP A 55 0.94 -13.71 -3.38
CA ASP A 55 1.52 -15.04 -3.31
C ASP A 55 1.17 -15.71 -1.97
N SER A 56 1.72 -16.91 -1.73
CA SER A 56 1.41 -17.72 -0.55
C SER A 56 1.73 -17.07 0.80
N HIS A 57 2.60 -16.06 0.87
CA HIS A 57 2.89 -15.36 2.13
C HIS A 57 1.70 -14.51 2.59
N VAL A 58 0.92 -13.96 1.64
CA VAL A 58 -0.27 -13.14 1.93
C VAL A 58 -1.29 -13.91 2.77
N ASP A 59 -1.51 -15.19 2.45
CA ASP A 59 -2.48 -16.02 3.15
C ASP A 59 -2.12 -16.26 4.63
N LEU A 60 -0.83 -16.14 4.97
CA LEU A 60 -0.31 -16.40 6.31
C LEU A 60 -0.33 -15.15 7.21
N LEU A 61 -0.49 -13.95 6.65
CA LEU A 61 -0.44 -12.70 7.42
C LEU A 61 -1.51 -12.62 8.51
N PRO A 62 -2.80 -12.98 8.25
CA PRO A 62 -3.83 -12.92 9.29
C PRO A 62 -3.55 -13.78 10.52
N THR A 63 -2.88 -14.93 10.35
CA THR A 63 -2.57 -15.86 11.44
C THR A 63 -1.23 -15.53 12.11
N THR A 64 -0.29 -14.94 11.36
CA THR A 64 1.03 -14.56 11.87
C THR A 64 0.98 -13.29 12.72
N ILE A 65 0.10 -12.35 12.38
CA ILE A 65 -0.05 -11.08 13.10
C ILE A 65 -1.01 -11.30 14.26
N SER A 66 -0.46 -11.52 15.46
CA SER A 66 -1.23 -11.83 16.67
C SER A 66 -1.28 -10.70 17.70
N PHE A 67 -0.74 -9.51 17.38
CA PHE A 67 -0.52 -8.41 18.32
C PHE A 67 -1.46 -7.20 18.13
N CYS A 68 -2.25 -7.16 17.05
CA CYS A 68 -3.24 -6.12 16.81
C CYS A 68 -4.37 -6.61 15.87
N LYS A 69 -5.35 -5.74 15.60
CA LYS A 69 -6.36 -5.96 14.56
C LYS A 69 -5.68 -5.86 13.19
N VAL A 70 -5.99 -6.77 12.27
CA VAL A 70 -5.40 -6.76 10.92
C VAL A 70 -6.47 -6.90 9.83
N MET A 71 -6.31 -6.14 8.75
CA MET A 71 -7.12 -6.20 7.54
C MET A 71 -6.21 -6.22 6.32
N GLN A 72 -6.54 -7.04 5.33
CA GLN A 72 -5.87 -7.04 4.03
C GLN A 72 -6.77 -6.40 2.98
N ILE A 73 -6.20 -5.54 2.15
CA ILE A 73 -6.84 -4.98 0.95
C ILE A 73 -5.96 -5.21 -0.27
N PHE A 74 -6.57 -5.33 -1.44
CA PHE A 74 -5.89 -5.72 -2.67
C PHE A 74 -6.11 -4.68 -3.75
N PHE A 75 -5.04 -4.08 -4.25
CA PHE A 75 -5.06 -3.13 -5.33
C PHE A 75 -5.60 -3.82 -6.60
N PRO A 76 -6.78 -3.43 -7.11
CA PRO A 76 -7.50 -4.19 -8.12
C PRO A 76 -6.98 -3.93 -9.53
N TYR A 77 -5.90 -3.18 -9.69
CA TYR A 77 -5.35 -2.75 -10.98
C TYR A 77 -3.84 -3.01 -11.06
N SER A 78 -3.35 -4.07 -10.41
CA SER A 78 -1.94 -4.44 -10.43
C SER A 78 -1.53 -5.05 -11.77
N THR A 79 -0.24 -4.96 -12.07
CA THR A 79 0.42 -5.64 -13.20
C THR A 79 0.23 -7.17 -13.15
N GLN A 80 0.14 -7.76 -11.94
CA GLN A 80 -0.15 -9.19 -11.79
C GLN A 80 -1.55 -9.56 -12.33
N LEU A 81 -2.54 -8.69 -12.14
CA LEU A 81 -3.91 -8.89 -12.63
C LEU A 81 -4.06 -8.52 -14.12
N PHE A 82 -3.21 -7.61 -14.61
CA PHE A 82 -3.27 -7.08 -15.98
C PHE A 82 -1.96 -7.29 -16.75
N PRO A 83 -1.43 -8.52 -16.90
CA PRO A 83 -0.06 -8.73 -17.35
C PRO A 83 0.21 -8.26 -18.79
N ASN A 84 -0.82 -8.25 -19.66
CA ASN A 84 -0.68 -8.00 -21.10
C ASN A 84 -1.59 -6.87 -21.61
N GLN A 85 -2.04 -5.97 -20.75
CA GLN A 85 -2.89 -4.84 -21.11
C GLN A 85 -2.72 -3.73 -20.08
N PHE A 86 -3.12 -2.50 -20.39
CA PHE A 86 -3.15 -1.43 -19.39
C PHE A 86 -4.01 -1.85 -18.17
N PRO A 87 -3.54 -1.62 -16.93
CA PRO A 87 -2.33 -0.90 -16.52
C PRO A 87 -1.10 -1.78 -16.27
N GLY A 88 -1.04 -3.05 -16.70
CA GLY A 88 0.25 -3.71 -16.88
C GLY A 88 0.90 -3.31 -18.20
N ARG A 89 1.71 -4.20 -18.77
CA ARG A 89 2.46 -3.94 -20.01
C ARG A 89 1.65 -4.42 -21.20
N ASP A 90 1.13 -3.50 -22.00
CA ASP A 90 0.51 -3.88 -23.26
C ASP A 90 1.60 -4.23 -24.29
N PRO A 91 1.50 -5.34 -25.06
CA PRO A 91 2.45 -5.66 -26.13
C PRO A 91 2.60 -4.56 -27.18
N MET A 92 1.62 -3.67 -27.32
CA MET A 92 1.61 -2.54 -28.24
C MET A 92 2.07 -1.22 -27.60
N ASP A 93 2.45 -1.21 -26.32
CA ASP A 93 3.09 -0.04 -25.68
C ASP A 93 4.42 0.28 -26.38
N CYS A 94 4.72 1.58 -26.47
CA CYS A 94 6.02 2.04 -26.95
C CYS A 94 7.11 1.60 -25.97
N ALA A 95 8.23 1.07 -26.51
CA ALA A 95 9.40 0.79 -25.69
C ALA A 95 9.90 2.09 -25.03
N ARG A 96 10.31 2.01 -23.76
CA ARG A 96 10.72 3.16 -22.93
C ARG A 96 11.57 4.18 -23.68
N ASP A 97 12.64 3.72 -24.33
CA ASP A 97 13.67 4.56 -24.93
C ASP A 97 13.54 4.69 -26.46
N ILE A 98 12.40 4.29 -27.04
CA ILE A 98 12.18 4.47 -28.47
C ILE A 98 12.11 5.97 -28.78
N GLY A 99 12.85 6.45 -29.78
CA GLY A 99 12.77 7.84 -30.20
C GLY A 99 11.35 8.19 -30.69
N LYS A 100 10.88 9.40 -30.39
CA LYS A 100 9.50 9.86 -30.71
C LYS A 100 9.11 9.66 -32.17
N GLU A 101 9.98 10.02 -33.12
CA GLU A 101 9.73 9.81 -34.55
C GLU A 101 9.52 8.33 -34.87
N ARG A 102 10.36 7.46 -34.29
CA ARG A 102 10.25 6.02 -34.47
C ARG A 102 8.98 5.46 -33.82
N ALA A 103 8.58 5.96 -32.65
CA ALA A 103 7.32 5.62 -32.00
C ALA A 103 6.11 5.87 -32.91
N PHE A 104 6.08 7.02 -33.60
CA PHE A 104 5.04 7.34 -34.58
C PHE A 104 5.08 6.43 -35.82
N GLN A 105 6.28 6.09 -36.30
CA GLN A 105 6.43 5.17 -37.45
C GLN A 105 5.91 3.76 -37.13
N VAL A 106 6.23 3.22 -35.95
CA VAL A 106 5.79 1.88 -35.52
C VAL A 106 4.36 1.87 -34.99
N LYS A 107 3.75 3.05 -34.77
CA LYS A 107 2.35 3.22 -34.34
C LYS A 107 2.02 2.49 -33.03
N CYS A 108 2.93 2.52 -32.06
CA CYS A 108 2.68 2.03 -30.71
C CYS A 108 1.63 2.91 -29.99
N LEU A 109 0.90 2.33 -29.02
CA LEU A 109 -0.32 2.90 -28.45
C LEU A 109 -0.14 4.31 -27.87
N ASN A 110 0.90 4.49 -27.06
CA ASN A 110 1.19 5.71 -26.33
C ASN A 110 2.20 6.62 -27.04
N ALA A 111 2.42 6.48 -28.36
CA ALA A 111 3.43 7.24 -29.12
C ALA A 111 3.31 8.77 -28.97
N LYS A 112 2.09 9.27 -28.77
CA LYS A 112 1.77 10.70 -28.56
C LYS A 112 2.05 11.20 -27.14
N TYR A 113 2.29 10.31 -26.19
CA TYR A 113 2.26 10.57 -24.75
C TYR A 113 3.53 10.03 -24.06
N SER A 114 4.69 10.58 -24.42
CA SER A 114 5.91 10.43 -23.61
C SER A 114 5.92 11.38 -22.41
N ASP A 115 6.79 11.10 -21.46
CA ASP A 115 7.10 12.01 -20.36
C ASP A 115 7.87 13.27 -20.86
N SER A 116 8.16 14.18 -19.92
CA SER A 116 8.89 15.43 -20.23
C SER A 116 10.32 15.23 -20.73
N TYR A 117 10.89 14.02 -20.57
CA TYR A 117 12.23 13.65 -21.00
C TYR A 117 12.23 12.79 -22.27
N GLY A 118 11.04 12.50 -22.82
CA GLY A 118 10.88 11.72 -24.04
C GLY A 118 10.85 10.20 -23.84
N HIS A 119 10.78 9.71 -22.59
CA HIS A 119 10.62 8.28 -22.32
C HIS A 119 9.13 7.88 -22.30
N TYR A 120 8.87 6.63 -22.67
CA TYR A 120 7.55 6.03 -22.59
C TYR A 120 7.35 5.24 -21.31
N ARG A 121 6.09 5.02 -20.97
CA ARG A 121 5.63 4.36 -19.75
C ARG A 121 6.27 2.98 -19.55
N GLU A 122 6.71 2.71 -18.32
CA GLU A 122 6.99 1.37 -17.80
C GLU A 122 6.00 1.06 -16.67
N SER A 123 5.35 -0.10 -16.77
CA SER A 123 4.22 -0.44 -15.90
C SER A 123 4.60 -0.57 -14.44
N GLU A 124 5.75 -1.18 -14.18
CA GLU A 124 6.33 -1.46 -12.87
C GLU A 124 6.52 -0.16 -12.07
N PHE A 125 7.00 0.92 -12.72
CA PHE A 125 7.16 2.21 -12.07
C PHE A 125 5.83 2.93 -11.81
N THR A 126 4.87 2.83 -12.74
CA THR A 126 3.57 3.50 -12.57
C THR A 126 2.70 2.84 -11.49
N GLN A 127 2.83 1.52 -11.28
CA GLN A 127 2.04 0.78 -10.30
C GLN A 127 2.17 1.37 -8.90
N ILE A 128 3.40 1.72 -8.47
CA ILE A 128 3.69 2.24 -7.12
C ILE A 128 2.80 3.45 -6.81
N LYS A 129 2.73 4.41 -7.75
CA LYS A 129 1.92 5.63 -7.59
C LYS A 129 0.42 5.33 -7.65
N HIS A 130 -0.02 4.45 -8.54
CA HIS A 130 -1.43 4.06 -8.63
C HIS A 130 -1.92 3.37 -7.36
N HIS A 131 -1.15 2.41 -6.84
CA HIS A 131 -1.41 1.73 -5.59
C HIS A 131 -1.45 2.73 -4.43
N TRP A 132 -0.48 3.65 -4.37
CA TRP A 132 -0.41 4.64 -3.29
C TRP A 132 -1.65 5.53 -3.22
N TRP A 133 -2.10 6.04 -4.37
CA TRP A 133 -3.31 6.87 -4.42
C TRP A 133 -4.57 6.06 -4.13
N TRP A 134 -4.71 4.89 -4.74
CA TRP A 134 -5.87 4.03 -4.55
C TRP A 134 -6.06 3.64 -3.07
N LYS A 135 -5.00 3.19 -2.39
CA LYS A 135 -5.12 2.66 -1.02
C LYS A 135 -5.59 3.73 -0.03
N ILE A 136 -5.16 4.98 -0.22
CA ILE A 136 -5.58 6.11 0.61
C ILE A 136 -7.08 6.39 0.40
N ASN A 137 -7.54 6.47 -0.85
CA ASN A 137 -8.96 6.70 -1.13
C ASN A 137 -9.83 5.56 -0.59
N VAL A 138 -9.37 4.31 -0.70
CA VAL A 138 -10.09 3.15 -0.16
C VAL A 138 -10.21 3.25 1.36
N VAL A 139 -9.10 3.51 2.05
CA VAL A 139 -9.09 3.59 3.52
C VAL A 139 -9.85 4.80 4.04
N MET A 140 -9.80 5.95 3.36
CA MET A 140 -10.47 7.16 3.84
C MET A 140 -11.97 7.19 3.50
N ASP A 141 -12.35 6.79 2.28
CA ASP A 141 -13.71 7.06 1.77
C ASP A 141 -14.56 5.81 1.57
N THR A 142 -13.95 4.64 1.38
CA THR A 142 -14.66 3.43 0.93
C THR A 142 -14.84 2.38 2.04
N LEU A 143 -13.85 2.20 2.90
CA LEU A 143 -13.89 1.18 3.94
C LEU A 143 -14.91 1.54 5.04
N ASN A 144 -15.86 0.64 5.28
CA ASN A 144 -16.88 0.83 6.32
C ASN A 144 -16.29 0.99 7.73
N VAL A 145 -15.18 0.30 8.04
CA VAL A 145 -14.56 0.34 9.37
C VAL A 145 -13.94 1.70 9.69
N THR A 146 -13.53 2.46 8.68
CA THR A 146 -12.88 3.77 8.83
C THR A 146 -13.78 4.96 8.48
N ARG A 147 -15.04 4.72 8.07
CA ARG A 147 -15.97 5.74 7.54
C ARG A 147 -16.18 6.98 8.41
N SER A 148 -16.04 6.85 9.74
CA SER A 148 -16.18 7.96 10.71
C SER A 148 -15.00 8.04 11.67
N HIS A 149 -13.86 7.49 11.25
CA HIS A 149 -12.65 7.45 12.05
C HIS A 149 -12.01 8.84 12.14
N GLN A 150 -11.65 9.28 13.34
CA GLN A 150 -11.05 10.60 13.60
C GLN A 150 -9.59 10.50 14.05
N GLY A 151 -9.14 9.29 14.41
CA GLY A 151 -7.77 8.98 14.75
C GLY A 151 -6.82 9.10 13.56
N PRO A 152 -5.51 9.05 13.83
CA PRO A 152 -4.51 9.21 12.80
C PRO A 152 -4.41 8.00 11.89
N VAL A 153 -4.24 8.27 10.59
CA VAL A 153 -3.83 7.27 9.60
C VAL A 153 -2.35 7.44 9.30
N LEU A 154 -1.55 6.45 9.70
CA LEU A 154 -0.10 6.42 9.55
C LEU A 154 0.28 5.59 8.33
N LEU A 155 0.96 6.20 7.36
CA LEU A 155 1.34 5.56 6.09
C LEU A 155 2.77 5.00 6.18
N LEU A 156 2.94 3.71 5.92
CA LEU A 156 4.23 3.02 5.90
C LEU A 156 4.40 2.20 4.61
N GLU A 157 5.63 1.81 4.33
CA GLU A 157 5.99 0.85 3.28
C GLU A 157 6.61 -0.40 3.91
N GLU A 158 6.60 -1.52 3.19
CA GLU A 158 7.05 -2.84 3.68
C GLU A 158 8.51 -2.89 4.19
N ASP A 159 9.36 -1.94 3.78
CA ASP A 159 10.77 -1.86 4.16
C ASP A 159 11.08 -0.83 5.24
N TYR A 160 10.05 -0.35 5.93
CA TYR A 160 10.22 0.49 7.10
C TYR A 160 10.53 -0.36 8.34
N TYR A 161 11.11 0.28 9.35
CA TYR A 161 11.27 -0.28 10.69
C TYR A 161 10.91 0.81 11.70
N VAL A 162 10.02 0.52 12.64
CA VAL A 162 9.53 1.54 13.60
C VAL A 162 10.25 1.46 14.94
N ALA A 163 10.42 2.61 15.60
CA ALA A 163 10.91 2.66 16.96
C ALA A 163 9.84 2.16 17.96
N PRO A 164 10.21 1.63 19.15
CA PRO A 164 9.23 1.13 20.12
C PRO A 164 8.24 2.20 20.63
N ASP A 165 8.62 3.48 20.61
CA ASP A 165 7.82 4.63 21.03
C ASP A 165 7.04 5.29 19.87
N TYR A 166 7.10 4.71 18.66
CA TYR A 166 6.54 5.26 17.42
C TYR A 166 5.11 5.82 17.55
N LEU A 167 4.18 5.06 18.14
CA LEU A 167 2.79 5.49 18.29
C LEU A 167 2.63 6.60 19.34
N SER A 168 3.44 6.55 20.40
CA SER A 168 3.46 7.57 21.44
C SER A 168 3.99 8.90 20.90
N ALA A 169 5.08 8.84 20.15
CA ALA A 169 5.66 10.00 19.48
C ALA A 169 4.68 10.60 18.45
N ALA A 170 4.05 9.76 17.62
CA ALA A 170 3.06 10.20 16.65
C ALA A 170 1.88 10.92 17.32
N ARG A 171 1.34 10.36 18.41
CA ARG A 171 0.26 11.00 19.19
C ARG A 171 0.70 12.37 19.73
N GLN A 172 1.85 12.47 20.37
CA GLN A 172 2.36 13.74 20.90
C GLN A 172 2.54 14.80 19.80
N LEU A 173 3.01 14.41 18.62
CA LEU A 173 3.16 15.34 17.49
C LEU A 173 1.81 15.85 16.94
N LEU A 174 0.75 15.07 17.08
CA LEU A 174 -0.59 15.44 16.63
C LEU A 174 -1.31 16.32 17.66
N ASP A 175 -1.16 15.99 18.95
CA ASP A 175 -1.78 16.75 20.04
C ASP A 175 -1.18 18.16 20.15
N ASN A 176 0.13 18.31 19.87
CA ASN A 176 0.83 19.60 19.88
C ASN A 176 0.58 20.48 18.63
N LYS A 177 -0.33 20.08 17.72
CA LYS A 177 -0.78 20.94 16.61
C LYS A 177 -1.96 21.85 16.97
N GLN A 178 -2.45 21.79 18.20
CA GLN A 178 -3.40 22.76 18.78
C GLN A 178 -2.68 23.99 19.31
#